data_AF-A0A951ZFQ1-F1
#
_entry.id   AF-A0A951ZFQ1-F1
#
_cell.length_a   1.000
_cell.length_b   1.000
_cell.length_c   1.000
_cell.angle_alpha   90.00
_cell.angle_beta   90.00
_cell.angle_gamma   90.00
#
_symmetry.space_group_name_H-M   'P 1'
#
loop_
_entity.id
_entity.type
_entity.pdbx_description
1 polymer ?
#
loop_
_entity_poly.entity_id
_entity_poly.type
_entity_poly.pdbx_seq_one_letter_code
_entity_poly.pdbx_strand_id
1 'polypeptide(L)'
;MSALLDRLAAELTAARKAQDKPQTLLLGTILADARNREIELKRALVDDDVVDVLRKGVKKRRESVEAYTQAGRTELAGQEAAEVAMLERYLPAMASED
;
A
#
# COMPACT_ATOMS: atom_id res chain seq x y z
N MET A 1 16.04 7.50 -7.88
CA MET A 1 14.97 8.21 -7.16
C MET A 1 13.67 7.82 -7.83
N SER A 2 12.70 7.33 -7.06
CA SER A 2 11.46 6.75 -7.57
C SER A 2 10.38 7.82 -7.75
N ALA A 3 9.79 7.90 -8.95
CA ALA A 3 8.66 8.78 -9.22
C ALA A 3 7.38 8.27 -8.54
N LEU A 4 7.26 6.94 -8.40
CA LEU A 4 6.17 6.32 -7.68
C LEU A 4 6.22 6.64 -6.17
N LEU A 5 7.40 6.61 -5.56
CA LEU A 5 7.59 7.00 -4.17
C LEU A 5 7.20 8.47 -3.93
N ASP A 6 7.60 9.36 -4.83
CA ASP A 6 7.24 10.79 -4.77
C ASP A 6 5.71 10.98 -4.88
N ARG A 7 5.07 10.27 -5.82
CA ARG A 7 3.60 10.26 -5.95
C ARG A 7 2.92 9.80 -4.66
N LEU A 8 3.37 8.72 -4.03
CA LEU A 8 2.79 8.23 -2.76
C LEU A 8 2.95 9.25 -1.63
N ALA A 9 4.08 9.95 -1.56
CA ALA A 9 4.32 11.01 -0.57
C ALA A 9 3.41 12.23 -0.80
N ALA A 10 3.20 12.61 -2.07
CA ALA A 10 2.26 13.67 -2.44
C ALA A 10 0.81 13.29 -2.08
N GLU A 11 0.39 12.06 -2.37
CA GLU A 11 -0.94 11.55 -2.05
C GLU A 11 -1.18 11.46 -0.53
N LEU A 12 -0.17 11.10 0.27
CA LEU A 12 -0.27 11.17 1.73
C LEU A 12 -0.50 12.60 2.20
N THR A 13 0.18 13.57 1.59
CA THR A 13 0.01 14.99 1.92
C THR A 13 -1.39 15.48 1.55
N ALA A 14 -1.91 15.08 0.37
CA ALA A 14 -3.27 15.36 -0.06
C ALA A 14 -4.32 14.74 0.89
N ALA A 15 -4.13 13.48 1.28
CA ALA A 15 -5.00 12.77 2.22
C ALA A 15 -5.07 13.47 3.58
N ARG A 16 -3.92 13.88 4.12
CA ARG A 16 -3.85 14.66 5.38
C ARG A 16 -4.63 15.97 5.28
N LYS A 17 -4.51 16.68 4.15
CA LYS A 17 -5.23 17.94 3.91
C LYS A 17 -6.74 17.72 3.76
N ALA A 18 -7.14 16.62 3.12
CA ALA A 18 -8.54 16.22 2.97
C ALA A 18 -9.13 15.61 4.26
N GLN A 19 -8.33 15.45 5.32
CA GLN A 19 -8.70 14.73 6.55
C GLN A 19 -9.17 13.29 6.28
N ASP A 20 -8.68 12.67 5.20
CA ASP A 20 -8.93 11.28 4.85
C ASP A 20 -8.06 10.39 5.75
N LYS A 21 -8.61 10.04 6.92
CA LYS A 21 -7.92 9.21 7.92
C LYS A 21 -7.56 7.82 7.38
N PRO A 22 -8.46 7.07 6.72
CA PRO A 22 -8.12 5.77 6.13
C PRO A 22 -6.93 5.86 5.16
N GLN A 23 -6.96 6.77 4.19
CA GLN A 23 -5.88 6.92 3.22
C GLN A 23 -4.58 7.39 3.89
N THR A 24 -4.66 8.26 4.89
CA THR A 24 -3.48 8.74 5.64
C THR A 24 -2.78 7.59 6.37
N LEU A 25 -3.54 6.71 7.03
CA LEU A 25 -2.98 5.56 7.75
C LEU A 25 -2.35 4.57 6.77
N LEU A 26 -3.09 4.21 5.71
CA LEU A 26 -2.64 3.29 4.67
C LEU A 26 -1.32 3.75 4.02
N LEU A 27 -1.30 4.96 3.46
CA LEU A 27 -0.13 5.49 2.77
C LEU A 27 1.04 5.73 3.73
N GLY A 28 0.76 6.10 4.99
CA GLY A 28 1.77 6.23 6.03
C GLY A 28 2.49 4.90 6.31
N THR A 29 1.75 3.80 6.42
CA THR A 29 2.34 2.45 6.58
C THR A 29 3.17 2.06 5.36
N ILE A 30 2.66 2.24 4.15
CA ILE A 30 3.39 1.90 2.92
C ILE A 30 4.69 2.68 2.78
N LEU A 31 4.70 3.98 3.10
CA LEU A 31 5.92 4.79 3.05
C LEU A 31 6.93 4.38 4.13
N ALA A 32 6.46 3.90 5.29
CA ALA A 32 7.35 3.33 6.30
C ALA A 32 7.98 2.01 5.82
N ASP A 33 7.20 1.12 5.20
CA ASP A 33 7.73 -0.11 4.57
C ASP A 33 8.72 0.20 3.43
N ALA A 34 8.44 1.22 2.61
CA ALA A 34 9.37 1.67 1.58
C ALA A 34 10.68 2.20 2.18
N ARG A 35 10.62 2.96 3.27
CA ARG A 35 11.82 3.41 3.98
C ARG A 35 12.62 2.25 4.56
N ASN A 36 11.96 1.23 5.12
CA ASN A 36 12.64 0.02 5.58
C ASN A 36 13.36 -0.67 4.42
N ARG A 37 12.70 -0.79 3.27
CA ARG A 37 13.27 -1.38 2.05
C ARG A 37 14.50 -0.61 1.55
N GLU A 38 14.48 0.72 1.62
CA GLU A 38 15.62 1.56 1.25
C GLU A 38 16.83 1.30 2.16
N ILE A 39 16.60 1.17 3.46
CA ILE A 39 17.63 0.84 4.45
C ILE A 39 18.21 -0.57 4.19
N GLU A 40 17.36 -1.55 3.92
CA GLU A 40 17.78 -2.93 3.60
C GLU A 40 18.66 -2.98 2.35
N LEU A 41 18.29 -2.23 1.31
CA LEU A 41 19.00 -2.20 0.03
C LEU A 41 20.26 -1.34 0.07
N LYS A 42 20.40 -0.44 1.06
CA LYS A 42 21.50 0.53 1.18
C LYS A 42 21.69 1.39 -0.06
N ARG A 43 20.61 1.65 -0.80
CA ARG A 43 20.53 2.54 -1.96
C ARG A 43 19.14 3.12 -2.06
N ALA A 44 19.01 4.25 -2.74
CA ALA A 44 17.71 4.83 -3.06
C ALA A 44 16.83 3.83 -3.83
N LEU A 45 15.53 3.86 -3.57
CA LEU A 45 14.56 3.04 -4.29
C LEU A 45 14.39 3.49 -5.75
N VAL A 46 14.19 2.50 -6.62
CA VAL A 46 13.61 2.68 -7.95
C VAL A 46 12.13 2.25 -7.92
N ASP A 47 11.38 2.58 -8.97
CA ASP A 47 9.93 2.29 -9.00
C ASP A 47 9.62 0.81 -8.81
N ASP A 48 10.46 -0.09 -9.33
CA ASP A 48 10.31 -1.53 -9.16
C ASP A 48 10.37 -1.97 -7.68
N ASP A 49 11.28 -1.38 -6.89
CA ASP A 49 11.34 -1.68 -5.46
C ASP A 49 10.08 -1.20 -4.73
N VAL A 50 9.50 -0.07 -5.16
CA VAL A 50 8.25 0.48 -4.59
C VAL A 50 7.06 -0.37 -5.00
N VAL A 51 7.04 -0.89 -6.23
CA VAL A 51 6.05 -1.86 -6.69
C VAL A 51 6.10 -3.13 -5.85
N ASP A 52 7.28 -3.66 -5.52
CA ASP A 52 7.43 -4.81 -4.62
C ASP A 52 6.85 -4.55 -3.23
N VAL A 53 7.11 -3.37 -2.66
CA VAL A 53 6.53 -2.93 -1.38
C VAL A 53 5.00 -2.87 -1.45
N LEU A 54 4.45 -2.28 -2.51
CA LEU A 54 3.00 -2.21 -2.72
C LEU A 54 2.37 -3.60 -2.89
N ARG A 55 3.00 -4.49 -3.66
CA ARG A 55 2.54 -5.88 -3.86
C ARG A 55 2.51 -6.64 -2.53
N LYS A 56 3.54 -6.51 -1.70
CA LYS A 56 3.57 -7.08 -0.35
C LYS A 56 2.47 -6.51 0.54
N GLY A 57 2.25 -5.19 0.47
CA GLY A 57 1.17 -4.50 1.17
C GLY A 57 -0.22 -5.02 0.78
N VAL A 58 -0.48 -5.19 -0.51
CA VAL A 58 -1.72 -5.77 -1.04
C VAL A 58 -1.91 -7.20 -0.56
N LYS A 59 -0.87 -8.04 -0.65
CA LYS A 59 -0.94 -9.44 -0.22
C LYS A 59 -1.32 -9.56 1.26
N LYS A 60 -0.62 -8.83 2.15
CA LYS A 60 -0.89 -8.84 3.61
C LYS A 60 -2.34 -8.47 3.94
N ARG A 61 -2.89 -7.51 3.21
CA ARG A 61 -4.27 -7.05 3.39
C ARG A 61 -5.28 -8.08 2.89
N ARG A 62 -5.03 -8.71 1.74
CA ARG A 62 -5.86 -9.84 1.25
C ARG A 62 -5.88 -11.01 2.25
N GLU A 63 -4.74 -11.35 2.84
CA GLU A 63 -4.66 -12.36 3.91
C GLU A 63 -5.46 -11.92 5.16
N SER A 64 -5.46 -10.63 5.48
CA SER A 64 -6.23 -10.06 6.59
C SER A 64 -7.73 -10.02 6.31
N VAL A 65 -8.15 -9.74 5.07
CA VAL A 65 -9.55 -9.84 4.61
C VAL A 65 -10.07 -11.26 4.86
N GLU A 66 -9.31 -12.28 4.45
CA GLU A 66 -9.71 -13.68 4.63
C GLU A 66 -9.82 -14.03 6.11
N ALA A 67 -8.80 -13.68 6.91
CA ALA A 67 -8.78 -13.95 8.35
C ALA A 67 -9.95 -13.26 9.10
N TYR A 68 -10.24 -11.99 8.80
CA TYR A 68 -11.35 -11.28 9.42
C TYR A 68 -12.71 -11.83 8.98
N THR A 69 -12.84 -12.23 7.72
CA THR A 69 -14.06 -12.87 7.20
C THR A 69 -14.33 -14.18 7.92
N GLN A 70 -13.30 -15.04 8.07
CA GLN A 70 -13.41 -16.31 8.81
C GLN A 70 -13.75 -16.09 10.29
N ALA A 71 -13.27 -14.99 10.89
CA ALA A 71 -13.58 -14.62 12.27
C ALA A 71 -14.93 -13.92 12.46
N GLY A 72 -15.74 -13.77 11.40
CA GLY A 72 -17.03 -13.06 11.44
C GLY A 72 -16.92 -11.55 11.64
N ARG A 73 -15.73 -10.96 11.47
CA ARG A 73 -15.46 -9.53 11.62
C ARG A 73 -15.58 -8.81 10.28
N THR A 74 -16.79 -8.81 9.72
CA THR A 74 -17.08 -8.30 8.37
C THR A 74 -16.74 -6.82 8.18
N GLU A 75 -16.86 -5.99 9.23
CA GLU A 75 -16.51 -4.57 9.16
C GLU A 75 -14.99 -4.37 8.95
N LEU A 76 -14.15 -5.14 9.65
CA LEU A 76 -12.70 -5.11 9.47
C LEU A 76 -12.28 -5.70 8.12
N ALA A 77 -12.94 -6.78 7.67
CA ALA A 77 -12.70 -7.34 6.34
C ALA A 77 -13.03 -6.31 5.23
N GLY A 78 -14.11 -5.55 5.39
CA GLY A 78 -14.46 -4.47 4.47
C GLY A 78 -13.44 -3.33 4.44
N GLN A 79 -12.87 -2.97 5.61
CA GLN A 79 -11.80 -1.97 5.69
C GLN A 79 -10.55 -2.42 4.93
N GLU A 80 -10.06 -3.64 5.20
CA GLU A 80 -8.89 -4.20 4.51
C GLU A 80 -9.12 -4.31 2.99
N ALA A 81 -10.32 -4.71 2.57
CA ALA A 81 -10.68 -4.80 1.15
C ALA A 81 -10.67 -3.42 0.46
N ALA A 82 -11.15 -2.38 1.16
CA ALA A 82 -11.09 -1.02 0.65
C ALA A 82 -9.64 -0.52 0.52
N GLU A 83 -8.77 -0.88 1.47
CA GLU A 83 -7.35 -0.56 1.38
C GLU A 83 -6.65 -1.30 0.22
N VAL A 84 -6.97 -2.57 -0.03
CA VAL A 84 -6.48 -3.32 -1.21
C VAL A 84 -6.83 -2.56 -2.49
N ALA A 85 -8.10 -2.22 -2.68
CA ALA A 85 -8.57 -1.50 -3.86
C ALA A 85 -7.95 -0.11 -4.01
N MET A 86 -7.47 0.50 -2.92
CA MET A 86 -6.73 1.76 -2.96
C MET A 86 -5.28 1.55 -3.41
N LEU A 87 -4.58 0.55 -2.87
CA LEU A 87 -3.19 0.25 -3.23
C LEU A 87 -3.05 -0.21 -4.69
N GLU A 88 -4.01 -0.97 -5.20
CA GLU A 88 -4.01 -1.46 -6.58
C GLU A 88 -4.01 -0.33 -7.63
N ARG A 89 -4.46 0.88 -7.27
CA ARG A 89 -4.43 2.06 -8.16
C ARG A 89 -3.02 2.59 -8.44
N TYR A 90 -2.06 2.21 -7.60
CA TYR A 90 -0.65 2.61 -7.72
C TYR A 90 0.21 1.53 -8.35
N LEU A 91 -0.30 0.30 -8.42
CA LEU A 91 0.38 -0.76 -9.13
C LEU A 91 0.19 -0.54 -10.64
N PRO A 92 1.20 -0.80 -11.47
CA PRO A 92 0.95 -0.96 -12.90
C PRO A 92 -0.13 -2.03 -13.05
N ALA A 93 -1.08 -1.81 -13.97
CA ALA A 93 -2.10 -2.80 -14.29
C ALA A 93 -1.40 -4.16 -14.36
N MET A 94 -1.78 -5.09 -13.48
CA MET A 94 -1.15 -6.40 -13.42
C MET A 94 -1.16 -6.91 -14.86
N ALA A 95 0.02 -6.98 -15.49
CA ALA A 95 0.18 -7.91 -16.58
C ALA A 95 -0.25 -9.22 -15.97
N SER A 96 -1.34 -9.78 -16.47
CA SER A 96 -1.68 -11.16 -16.23
C SER A 96 -0.45 -11.96 -16.63
N GLU A 97 0.41 -12.27 -15.67
CA GLU A 97 1.43 -13.29 -15.81
C GLU A 97 0.63 -14.60 -15.83
N ASP A 98 0.35 -15.06 -17.04
CA ASP A 98 -0.05 -16.43 -17.38
C ASP A 98 1.14 -17.38 -17.14
#